data_AF-A0A662I1W7-F1
#
_entry.id   AF-A0A662I1W7-F1
#
_cell.length_a   1.000
_cell.length_b   1.000
_cell.length_c   1.000
_cell.angle_alpha   90.00
_cell.angle_beta   90.00
_cell.angle_gamma   90.00
#
_symmetry.space_group_name_H-M   'P 1'
#
loop_
_entity.id
_entity.type
_entity.pdbx_description
1 polymer ?
#
loop_
_entity_poly.entity_id
_entity_poly.type
_entity_poly.pdbx_seq_one_letter_code
_entity_poly.pdbx_strand_id
1 'polypeptide(L)'
;MKFLLKPKRRRLLKAARILARGKIVSEVIEEVGISFEEALVIYEAVEYLKRKFPYKSISWYTRAVYRFLFGVKQVSENKWIIIGLPELGDFYDSYIVVYDEHENRYICDCFFRAYGYLRKKRVCTHIAAVILYRQFKKRLKVIKE
;
A
#
# COMPACT_ATOMS: atom_id res chain seq x y z
N MET A 1 -6.46 -8.78 25.41
CA MET A 1 -7.16 -8.93 24.11
C MET A 1 -6.19 -8.73 22.93
N LYS A 2 -5.30 -9.70 22.63
CA LYS A 2 -4.25 -9.56 21.58
C LYS A 2 -4.10 -10.77 20.63
N PHE A 3 -5.03 -11.74 20.65
CA PHE A 3 -4.80 -13.06 20.02
C PHE A 3 -5.50 -13.35 18.68
N LEU A 4 -6.26 -12.43 18.08
CA LEU A 4 -7.03 -12.73 16.84
C LEU A 4 -6.56 -12.02 15.55
N LEU A 5 -5.44 -11.28 15.56
CA LEU A 5 -4.94 -10.56 14.37
C LEU A 5 -3.99 -11.38 13.47
N LYS A 6 -3.48 -12.52 13.96
CA LYS A 6 -2.51 -13.36 13.23
C LYS A 6 -3.06 -14.01 11.94
N PRO A 7 -4.32 -14.48 11.86
CA PRO A 7 -4.85 -15.08 10.63
C PRO A 7 -4.91 -14.06 9.49
N LYS A 8 -5.54 -12.90 9.74
CA LYS A 8 -5.72 -11.85 8.73
C LYS A 8 -4.39 -11.31 8.19
N ARG A 9 -3.42 -11.00 9.07
CA ARG A 9 -2.09 -10.50 8.65
C ARG A 9 -1.36 -11.47 7.73
N ARG A 10 -1.34 -12.76 8.06
CA ARG A 10 -0.68 -13.79 7.24
C ARG A 10 -1.31 -13.93 5.85
N ARG A 11 -2.63 -13.92 5.78
CA ARG A 11 -3.40 -14.00 4.53
C ARG A 11 -3.15 -12.79 3.63
N LEU A 12 -3.25 -11.58 4.19
CA LEU A 12 -2.96 -10.33 3.47
C LEU A 12 -1.51 -10.24 2.99
N LEU A 13 -0.54 -10.73 3.78
CA LEU A 13 0.85 -10.80 3.34
C LEU A 13 1.06 -11.81 2.20
N LYS A 14 0.33 -12.94 2.21
CA LYS A 14 0.33 -13.90 1.10
C LYS A 14 -0.25 -13.27 -0.17
N ALA A 15 -1.42 -12.63 -0.07
CA ALA A 15 -2.03 -11.89 -1.18
C ALA A 15 -1.07 -10.82 -1.75
N ALA A 16 -0.42 -10.05 -0.88
CA ALA A 16 0.56 -9.04 -1.29
C ALA A 16 1.75 -9.63 -2.06
N ARG A 17 2.23 -10.82 -1.67
CA ARG A 17 3.32 -11.55 -2.36
C ARG A 17 2.91 -12.07 -3.73
N ILE A 18 1.65 -12.44 -3.91
CA ILE A 18 1.07 -12.92 -5.17
C ILE A 18 0.96 -11.73 -6.14
N LEU A 19 0.28 -10.66 -5.70
CA LEU A 19 0.11 -9.41 -6.47
C LEU A 19 1.45 -8.79 -6.86
N ALA A 20 2.40 -8.68 -5.93
CA ALA A 20 3.71 -8.10 -6.22
C ALA A 20 4.46 -8.89 -7.32
N ARG A 21 4.24 -10.20 -7.44
CA ARG A 21 4.84 -11.05 -8.49
C ARG A 21 4.05 -11.08 -9.80
N GLY A 22 2.91 -10.38 -9.87
CA GLY A 22 2.04 -10.40 -11.06
C GLY A 22 1.37 -11.75 -11.30
N LYS A 23 1.13 -12.53 -10.23
CA LYS A 23 0.50 -13.86 -10.31
C LYS A 23 -1.02 -13.79 -10.20
N ILE A 24 -1.65 -14.94 -10.50
CA ILE A 24 -3.10 -15.15 -10.70
C ILE A 24 -3.95 -14.62 -9.53
N VAL A 25 -5.05 -13.97 -9.91
CA VAL A 25 -5.97 -13.21 -9.05
C VAL A 25 -6.85 -14.11 -8.15
N SER A 26 -7.09 -15.37 -8.53
CA SER A 26 -7.97 -16.28 -7.78
C SER A 26 -7.53 -16.52 -6.33
N GLU A 27 -6.24 -16.76 -6.09
CA GLU A 27 -5.70 -16.89 -4.74
C GLU A 27 -5.81 -15.58 -3.93
N VAL A 28 -5.79 -14.42 -4.59
CA VAL A 28 -5.93 -13.12 -3.92
C VAL A 28 -7.35 -12.92 -3.42
N ILE A 29 -8.35 -13.33 -4.21
CA ILE A 29 -9.77 -13.27 -3.86
C ILE A 29 -10.03 -14.03 -2.57
N GLU A 30 -9.56 -15.27 -2.49
CA GLU A 30 -9.74 -16.11 -1.30
C GLU A 30 -9.08 -15.49 -0.07
N GLU A 31 -7.83 -15.05 -0.19
CA GLU A 31 -7.03 -14.55 0.94
C GLU A 31 -7.51 -13.21 1.51
N VAL A 32 -8.05 -12.34 0.65
CA VAL A 32 -8.49 -10.99 1.05
C VAL A 32 -10.01 -10.96 1.32
N GLY A 33 -10.79 -11.82 0.65
CA GLY A 33 -12.27 -11.84 0.74
C GLY A 33 -12.92 -10.70 -0.04
N ILE A 34 -12.52 -10.50 -1.30
CA ILE A 34 -12.96 -9.40 -2.19
C ILE A 34 -13.56 -9.95 -3.48
N SER A 35 -14.27 -9.13 -4.25
CA SER A 35 -14.80 -9.57 -5.55
C SER A 35 -13.69 -9.74 -6.61
N PHE A 36 -14.01 -10.42 -7.71
CA PHE A 36 -13.09 -10.55 -8.84
C PHE A 36 -12.71 -9.19 -9.44
N GLU A 37 -13.69 -8.30 -9.59
CA GLU A 37 -13.52 -6.94 -10.11
C GLU A 37 -12.61 -6.12 -9.19
N GLU A 38 -12.82 -6.18 -7.88
CA GLU A 38 -11.94 -5.51 -6.91
C GLU A 38 -10.51 -6.05 -7.00
N ALA A 39 -10.35 -7.37 -7.10
CA ALA A 39 -9.05 -8.00 -7.21
C ALA A 39 -8.33 -7.62 -8.52
N LEU A 40 -9.05 -7.49 -9.63
CA LEU A 40 -8.54 -7.00 -10.91
C LEU A 40 -8.10 -5.53 -10.82
N VAL A 41 -8.90 -4.66 -10.19
CA VAL A 41 -8.53 -3.26 -9.97
C VAL A 41 -7.27 -3.13 -9.12
N ILE A 42 -7.14 -3.96 -8.09
CA ILE A 42 -5.91 -3.99 -7.27
C ILE A 42 -4.72 -4.43 -8.12
N TYR A 43 -4.87 -5.47 -8.93
CA TYR A 43 -3.82 -5.92 -9.85
C TYR A 43 -3.37 -4.77 -10.78
N GLU A 44 -4.30 -4.08 -11.42
CA GLU A 44 -3.97 -2.93 -12.27
C GLU A 44 -3.26 -1.80 -11.53
N ALA A 45 -3.67 -1.51 -10.30
CA ALA A 45 -3.02 -0.50 -9.46
C ALA A 45 -1.57 -0.91 -9.13
N VAL A 46 -1.33 -2.19 -8.88
CA VAL A 46 0.02 -2.74 -8.67
C VAL A 46 0.86 -2.64 -9.93
N GLU A 47 0.31 -2.96 -11.11
CA GLU A 47 1.01 -2.81 -12.38
C GLU A 47 1.32 -1.34 -12.70
N TYR A 48 0.42 -0.42 -12.38
CA TYR A 48 0.68 1.03 -12.44
C TYR A 48 1.87 1.43 -11.55
N LEU A 49 1.91 0.94 -10.30
CA LEU A 49 3.02 1.21 -9.38
C LEU A 49 4.35 0.67 -9.92
N LYS A 50 4.35 -0.54 -10.49
CA LYS A 50 5.55 -1.13 -11.11
C LYS A 50 6.06 -0.29 -12.28
N ARG A 51 5.17 0.16 -13.17
CA ARG A 51 5.54 1.07 -14.27
C ARG A 51 6.10 2.40 -13.78
N LYS A 52 5.57 2.94 -12.68
CA LYS A 52 6.04 4.21 -12.11
C LYS A 52 7.39 4.08 -11.38
N PHE A 53 7.72 2.91 -10.85
CA PHE A 53 8.93 2.68 -10.05
C PHE A 53 9.69 1.39 -10.42
N PRO A 54 10.06 1.17 -11.71
CA PRO A 54 10.48 -0.13 -12.22
C PRO A 54 11.70 -0.74 -11.53
N TYR A 55 12.59 0.10 -10.99
CA TYR A 55 13.83 -0.30 -10.33
C TYR A 55 13.69 -0.78 -8.87
N LYS A 56 12.46 -0.87 -8.34
CA LYS A 56 12.23 -1.33 -6.96
C LYS A 56 12.24 -2.85 -6.88
N SER A 57 12.71 -3.38 -5.75
CA SER A 57 12.73 -4.82 -5.52
C SER A 57 11.33 -5.40 -5.27
N ILE A 58 11.17 -6.70 -5.50
CA ILE A 58 9.93 -7.42 -5.19
C ILE A 58 9.50 -7.26 -3.72
N SER A 59 10.45 -7.18 -2.80
CA SER A 59 10.19 -6.94 -1.37
C SER A 59 9.59 -5.56 -1.14
N TRP A 60 10.07 -4.53 -1.85
CA TRP A 60 9.52 -3.18 -1.76
C TRP A 60 8.05 -3.15 -2.24
N TYR A 61 7.74 -3.79 -3.38
CA TYR A 61 6.37 -3.91 -3.86
C TYR A 61 5.48 -4.69 -2.89
N THR A 62 5.94 -5.84 -2.41
CA THR A 62 5.20 -6.68 -1.45
C THR A 62 4.82 -5.88 -0.20
N ARG A 63 5.76 -5.09 0.34
CA ARG A 63 5.52 -4.24 1.51
C ARG A 63 4.52 -3.12 1.22
N ALA A 64 4.59 -2.49 0.05
CA ALA A 64 3.63 -1.46 -0.36
C ALA A 64 2.21 -2.02 -0.49
N VAL A 65 2.06 -3.17 -1.16
CA VAL A 65 0.77 -3.85 -1.34
C VAL A 65 0.23 -4.33 0.00
N TYR A 66 1.07 -4.91 0.86
CA TYR A 66 0.63 -5.38 2.17
C TYR A 66 0.09 -4.23 3.03
N ARG A 67 0.77 -3.07 3.03
CA ARG A 67 0.31 -1.85 3.72
C ARG A 67 -1.02 -1.35 3.17
N PHE A 68 -1.17 -1.33 1.84
CA PHE A 68 -2.41 -0.96 1.17
C PHE A 68 -3.57 -1.87 1.60
N LEU A 69 -3.39 -3.19 1.49
CA LEU A 69 -4.41 -4.18 1.84
C LEU A 69 -4.74 -4.19 3.34
N PHE A 70 -3.75 -3.91 4.20
CA PHE A 70 -3.95 -3.91 5.65
C PHE A 70 -4.71 -2.69 6.13
N GLY A 71 -4.41 -1.50 5.60
CA GLY A 71 -5.16 -0.30 5.94
C GLY A 71 -4.51 1.00 5.51
N VAL A 72 -5.14 1.66 4.54
CA VAL A 72 -4.94 3.07 4.20
C VAL A 72 -6.28 3.79 4.36
N LYS A 73 -6.31 4.82 5.20
CA LYS A 73 -7.49 5.67 5.41
C LYS A 73 -7.22 7.05 4.85
N GLN A 74 -8.01 7.48 3.87
CA GLN A 74 -8.03 8.87 3.43
C GLN A 74 -8.77 9.72 4.47
N VAL A 75 -8.14 10.80 4.94
CA VAL A 75 -8.72 11.71 5.95
C VAL A 75 -9.01 13.10 5.39
N SER A 76 -8.37 13.48 4.28
CA SER A 76 -8.76 14.59 3.42
C SER A 76 -8.30 14.30 1.99
N GLU A 77 -8.62 15.17 1.03
CA GLU A 77 -8.25 15.00 -0.38
C GLU A 77 -6.77 14.64 -0.57
N ASN A 78 -5.88 15.34 0.14
CA ASN A 78 -4.44 15.21 0.03
C ASN A 78 -3.76 14.63 1.29
N LYS A 79 -4.50 13.93 2.16
CA LYS A 79 -3.95 13.36 3.40
C LYS A 79 -4.46 11.95 3.68
N TRP A 80 -3.54 11.06 4.01
CA TRP A 80 -3.81 9.66 4.33
C TRP A 80 -3.11 9.25 5.62
N ILE A 81 -3.76 8.34 6.35
CA ILE A 81 -3.20 7.63 7.50
C ILE A 81 -3.01 6.16 7.10
N ILE A 82 -1.82 5.64 7.36
CA ILE A 82 -1.44 4.25 7.08
C ILE A 82 -1.18 3.57 8.41
N ILE A 83 -1.77 2.39 8.63
CA ILE A 83 -1.51 1.64 9.87
C ILE A 83 -0.07 1.11 9.87
N GLY A 84 0.59 1.22 11.01
CA GLY A 84 1.92 0.69 11.26
C GLY A 84 1.91 -0.84 11.35
N LEU A 85 2.92 -1.46 10.74
CA LEU A 85 3.11 -2.90 10.69
C LEU A 85 4.47 -3.24 11.34
N PRO A 86 4.50 -3.62 12.63
CA PRO A 86 5.72 -3.98 13.34
C PRO A 86 6.53 -5.08 12.65
N GLU A 87 5.87 -6.05 12.02
CA GLU A 87 6.51 -7.11 11.23
C GLU A 87 7.24 -6.59 9.97
N LEU A 88 6.98 -5.34 9.57
CA LEU A 88 7.70 -4.65 8.50
C LEU A 88 8.76 -3.69 9.05
N GLY A 89 9.00 -3.66 10.37
CA GLY A 89 9.95 -2.76 11.01
C GLY A 89 9.40 -1.36 11.28
N ASP A 90 8.08 -1.22 11.39
CA ASP A 90 7.48 0.04 11.84
C ASP A 90 7.53 0.15 13.37
N PHE A 91 7.97 1.31 13.84
CA PHE A 91 8.04 1.63 15.26
C PHE A 91 6.77 2.29 15.80
N TYR A 92 5.94 2.84 14.92
CA TYR A 92 4.77 3.62 15.30
C TYR A 92 3.50 2.96 14.78
N ASP A 93 2.41 3.10 15.51
CA ASP A 93 1.10 2.51 15.19
C ASP A 93 0.47 3.07 13.92
N SER A 94 0.89 4.26 13.49
CA SER A 94 0.45 4.86 12.24
C SER A 94 1.48 5.82 11.66
N TYR A 95 1.32 6.07 10.36
CA TYR A 95 2.11 7.01 9.59
C TYR A 95 1.18 7.92 8.79
N ILE A 96 1.59 9.16 8.61
CA ILE A 96 0.87 10.16 7.84
C ILE A 96 1.59 10.38 6.52
N VAL A 97 0.82 10.36 5.44
CA VAL A 97 1.27 10.78 4.11
C VAL A 97 0.41 11.95 3.65
N VAL A 98 1.07 13.01 3.22
CA VAL A 98 0.45 14.18 2.60
C VAL A 98 0.92 14.26 1.15
N TYR A 99 0.04 14.68 0.25
CA TYR A 99 0.44 15.11 -1.08
C TYR A 99 0.48 16.63 -1.10
N ASP A 100 1.66 17.18 -1.39
CA ASP A 100 1.90 18.60 -1.56
C ASP A 100 1.65 18.93 -3.03
N GLU A 101 0.59 19.68 -3.29
CA GLU A 101 0.16 20.04 -4.65
C GLU A 101 1.08 21.08 -5.27
N HIS A 102 1.62 22.01 -4.48
CA HIS A 102 2.53 23.05 -4.95
C HIS A 102 3.86 22.43 -5.43
N GLU A 103 4.37 21.48 -4.66
CA GLU A 103 5.64 20.79 -4.95
C GLU A 103 5.44 19.51 -5.78
N ASN A 104 4.20 19.16 -6.13
CA ASN A 104 3.82 17.94 -6.84
C ASN A 104 4.47 16.67 -6.27
N ARG A 105 4.50 16.53 -4.94
CA ARG A 105 5.23 15.44 -4.28
C ARG A 105 4.51 14.89 -3.06
N TYR A 106 4.80 13.63 -2.74
CA TYR A 106 4.34 13.01 -1.51
C TYR A 106 5.35 13.22 -0.39
N ILE A 107 4.84 13.57 0.79
CA ILE A 107 5.61 13.73 2.02
C ILE A 107 5.08 12.72 3.03
N CYS A 108 5.97 11.89 3.57
CA CYS A 108 5.63 10.98 4.65
C CYS A 108 6.33 11.40 5.93
N ASP A 109 5.60 11.37 7.05
CA ASP A 109 6.16 11.63 8.38
C ASP A 109 7.29 10.66 8.76
N CYS A 110 7.37 9.48 8.13
CA CYS A 110 8.47 8.53 8.33
C CYS A 110 9.85 9.09 7.93
N PHE A 111 9.89 10.15 7.13
CA PHE A 111 11.12 10.85 6.74
C PHE A 111 11.71 11.74 7.83
N PHE A 112 10.93 12.10 8.85
CA PHE A 112 11.35 13.02 9.92
C PHE A 112 11.56 12.29 11.25
N ARG A 113 11.42 10.96 11.25
CA ARG A 113 11.66 10.08 12.40
C ARG A 113 13.10 9.53 12.34
N ALA A 114 13.55 8.86 13.40
CA ALA A 114 14.90 8.26 13.47
C ALA A 114 15.26 7.53 12.15
N TYR A 115 16.47 7.79 11.61
CA TYR A 115 16.94 7.30 10.30
C TYR A 115 16.18 7.82 9.06
N GLY A 116 15.47 8.94 9.16
CA GLY A 116 14.61 9.49 8.10
C GLY A 116 15.35 10.21 6.95
N TYR A 117 16.51 10.82 7.23
CA TYR A 117 17.31 11.56 6.25
C TYR A 117 17.78 10.69 5.06
N LEU A 118 18.16 9.43 5.31
CA LEU A 118 18.55 8.46 4.26
C LEU A 118 17.37 8.01 3.39
N ARG A 119 16.13 8.06 3.91
CA ARG A 119 14.90 7.68 3.20
C ARG A 119 14.30 8.83 2.38
N LYS A 120 14.59 10.08 2.74
CA LYS A 120 14.06 11.29 2.08
C LYS A 120 14.35 11.35 0.57
N LYS A 121 15.42 10.70 0.11
CA LYS A 121 15.79 10.58 -1.32
C LYS A 121 15.01 9.49 -2.09
N ARG A 122 14.10 8.74 -1.46
CA ARG A 122 13.41 7.58 -2.06
C ARG A 122 11.93 7.53 -1.64
N VAL A 123 11.05 7.16 -2.57
CA VAL A 123 9.65 6.82 -2.24
C VAL A 123 9.62 5.64 -1.26
N CYS A 124 9.11 5.87 -0.05
CA CYS A 124 8.95 4.84 0.97
C CYS A 124 7.71 3.97 0.67
N THR A 125 7.62 2.80 1.32
CA THR A 125 6.49 1.89 1.10
C THR A 125 5.17 2.43 1.65
N HIS A 126 5.18 3.42 2.56
CA HIS A 126 3.98 4.14 3.00
C HIS A 126 3.41 5.03 1.89
N ILE A 127 4.26 5.83 1.23
CA ILE A 127 3.85 6.62 0.05
C ILE A 127 3.38 5.71 -1.07
N ALA A 128 4.09 4.62 -1.33
CA ALA A 128 3.71 3.65 -2.35
C ALA A 128 2.32 3.06 -2.09
N ALA A 129 1.98 2.76 -0.84
CA ALA A 129 0.65 2.30 -0.45
C ALA A 129 -0.44 3.36 -0.73
N VAL A 130 -0.13 4.64 -0.55
CA VAL A 130 -1.05 5.74 -0.90
C VAL A 130 -1.21 5.89 -2.41
N ILE A 131 -0.13 5.77 -3.18
CA ILE A 131 -0.20 5.78 -4.65
C ILE A 131 -1.09 4.62 -5.14
N LEU A 132 -0.94 3.43 -4.57
CA LEU A 132 -1.82 2.29 -4.83
C LEU A 132 -3.27 2.61 -4.49
N TYR A 133 -3.53 3.13 -3.29
CA TYR A 133 -4.87 3.48 -2.83
C TYR A 133 -5.55 4.48 -3.77
N ARG A 134 -4.85 5.54 -4.19
CA ARG A 134 -5.38 6.55 -5.12
C ARG A 134 -5.72 5.92 -6.48
N GLN A 135 -4.84 5.08 -7.01
CA GLN A 135 -5.07 4.40 -8.29
C GLN A 135 -6.24 3.41 -8.21
N PHE A 136 -6.32 2.63 -7.12
CA PHE A 136 -7.44 1.73 -6.83
C PHE A 136 -8.76 2.50 -6.77
N LYS A 137 -8.84 3.59 -5.99
CA LYS A 137 -10.04 4.42 -5.88
C LYS A 137 -10.45 5.03 -7.22
N LYS A 138 -9.49 5.50 -8.02
CA LYS A 138 -9.75 6.06 -9.35
C LYS A 138 -10.37 5.00 -10.27
N ARG A 139 -9.80 3.80 -10.33
CA ARG A 139 -10.27 2.71 -11.19
C ARG A 139 -11.60 2.12 -10.73
N LEU A 140 -11.79 1.96 -9.42
CA LEU A 140 -13.02 1.42 -8.87
C LEU A 140 -14.23 2.33 -9.14
N LYS A 141 -14.03 3.66 -9.20
CA LYS A 141 -15.09 4.60 -9.63
C LYS A 141 -15.54 4.32 -11.06
N VAL A 142 -14.59 4.15 -11.99
CA VAL A 142 -14.87 3.89 -13.41
C VAL A 142 -15.67 2.60 -13.65
N ILE A 143 -15.52 1.59 -12.80
CA ILE A 143 -16.25 0.31 -12.95
C ILE A 143 -17.66 0.36 -12.33
N LYS A 144 -17.91 1.32 -11.42
CA LYS A 144 -19.19 1.45 -10.69
C LYS A 144 -20.13 2.50 -11.30
N GLU A 145 -19.66 3.24 -12.30
CA GLU A 145 -20.41 4.19 -13.13
C GLU A 145 -20.83 3.49 -14.43
#